data_AF-A0A0D0EY62-F1
#
_entry.id   AF-A0A0D0EY62-F1
#
_cell.length_a   1.000
_cell.length_b   1.000
_cell.length_c   1.000
_cell.angle_alpha   90.00
_cell.angle_beta   90.00
_cell.angle_gamma   90.00
#
_symmetry.space_group_name_H-M   'P 1'
#
loop_
_entity.id
_entity.type
_entity.pdbx_description
1 polymer ?
#
loop_
_entity_poly.entity_id
_entity_poly.type
_entity_poly.pdbx_seq_one_letter_code
_entity_poly.pdbx_strand_id
1 'polypeptide(L)'
;FNFLKRLATRYGQWFYFDGMRMQFGQLKSSKVKLINGASMHKFKIQANMTSHAISLGGYDYKNADGIRDISQKTTTGSRDSLSTIVGFNQGIVTETELRIGSYTNNAQNKDELQEMITLQTAGSDANSVYYSGISYFPLGLGQTFTIVNGVVEHNLVCIEATHHSEVHGSYTCEFKAIPNDVSAPHYTNTAVFAHAETQPAKIKDNNDPEGLGRVKVEFFWGMGTKTSQWMRMIQQHGGAGKGSYFIPEIG
;
A
#
# COMPACT_ATOMS: atom_id res chain seq x y z
N PHE A 1 -3.01 8.47 -14.62
CA PHE A 1 -3.63 7.31 -13.92
C PHE A 1 -2.59 6.39 -13.26
N ASN A 2 -1.75 5.67 -14.01
CA ASN A 2 -0.81 4.66 -13.45
C ASN A 2 0.13 5.19 -12.35
N PHE A 3 0.62 6.42 -12.49
CA PHE A 3 1.42 7.07 -11.45
C PHE A 3 0.68 7.16 -10.11
N LEU A 4 -0.54 7.67 -10.12
CA LEU A 4 -1.38 7.80 -8.91
C LEU A 4 -1.79 6.44 -8.35
N LYS A 5 -2.15 5.48 -9.22
CA LYS A 5 -2.47 4.11 -8.80
C LYS A 5 -1.30 3.49 -8.03
N ARG A 6 -0.09 3.63 -8.55
CA ARG A 6 1.13 3.12 -7.89
C ARG A 6 1.39 3.84 -6.56
N LEU A 7 1.24 5.17 -6.53
CA LEU A 7 1.45 5.95 -5.32
C LEU A 7 0.44 5.54 -4.23
N ALA A 8 -0.84 5.41 -4.59
CA ALA A 8 -1.89 4.93 -3.70
C ALA A 8 -1.63 3.51 -3.20
N THR A 9 -1.19 2.61 -4.07
CA THR A 9 -0.84 1.22 -3.73
C THR A 9 0.32 1.17 -2.73
N ARG A 10 1.37 1.97 -2.95
CA ARG A 10 2.55 1.97 -2.08
C ARG A 10 2.27 2.57 -0.72
N TYR A 11 1.56 3.70 -0.67
CA TYR A 11 1.32 4.47 0.54
C TYR A 11 -0.06 4.18 1.18
N GLY A 12 -0.67 3.06 0.79
CA GLY A 12 -1.94 2.55 1.34
C GLY A 12 -3.07 3.57 1.33
N GLN A 13 -3.23 4.28 0.21
CA GLN A 13 -4.32 5.23 0.01
C GLN A 13 -5.43 4.61 -0.84
N TRP A 14 -6.68 4.93 -0.50
CA TRP A 14 -7.82 4.57 -1.34
C TRP A 14 -7.73 5.28 -2.69
N PHE A 15 -7.90 4.57 -3.80
CA PHE A 15 -7.86 5.14 -5.14
C PHE A 15 -8.83 4.39 -6.05
N TYR A 16 -9.99 5.00 -6.28
CA TYR A 16 -11.11 4.36 -6.98
C TYR A 16 -11.92 5.40 -7.76
N PHE A 17 -12.77 4.94 -8.66
CA PHE A 17 -13.74 5.78 -9.37
C PHE A 17 -15.11 5.58 -8.71
N ASP A 18 -15.75 6.66 -8.28
CA ASP A 18 -17.02 6.60 -7.54
C ASP A 18 -18.28 6.66 -8.43
N GLY A 19 -18.09 6.57 -9.76
CA GLY A 19 -19.13 6.76 -10.77
C GLY A 19 -19.17 8.17 -11.36
N MET A 20 -18.54 9.15 -10.71
CA MET A 20 -18.48 10.54 -11.19
C MET A 20 -17.05 11.05 -11.33
N ARG A 21 -16.19 10.76 -10.35
CA ARG A 21 -14.81 11.27 -10.25
C ARG A 21 -13.87 10.21 -9.68
N MET A 22 -12.57 10.40 -9.98
CA MET A 22 -11.52 9.65 -9.31
C MET A 22 -11.35 10.19 -7.88
N GLN A 23 -11.42 9.30 -6.90
CA GLN A 23 -11.19 9.58 -5.49
C GLN A 23 -9.78 9.14 -5.09
N PHE A 24 -9.12 9.91 -4.23
CA PHE A 24 -7.82 9.59 -3.65
C PHE A 24 -7.84 9.82 -2.14
N GLY A 25 -7.46 8.82 -1.35
CA GLY A 25 -7.36 8.85 0.10
C GLY A 25 -8.65 8.49 0.83
N GLN A 26 -9.72 9.27 0.66
CA GLN A 26 -10.93 9.12 1.49
C GLN A 26 -11.95 8.14 0.92
N LEU A 27 -12.63 7.44 1.82
CA LEU A 27 -13.81 6.63 1.53
C LEU A 27 -15.07 7.49 1.50
N LYS A 28 -16.08 7.04 0.76
CA LYS A 28 -17.39 7.68 0.71
C LYS A 28 -18.27 7.19 1.87
N SER A 29 -18.51 8.07 2.83
CA SER A 29 -19.46 7.78 3.92
C SER A 29 -20.88 7.64 3.37
N SER A 30 -21.61 6.61 3.79
CA SER A 30 -23.02 6.42 3.43
C SER A 30 -23.81 5.78 4.57
N LYS A 31 -25.12 5.98 4.57
CA LYS A 31 -26.08 5.45 5.55
C LYS A 31 -26.85 4.24 5.02
N VAL A 32 -26.41 3.66 3.90
CA VAL A 32 -27.05 2.48 3.31
C VAL A 32 -26.96 1.32 4.31
N LYS A 33 -28.12 0.75 4.62
CA LYS A 33 -28.28 -0.39 5.52
C LYS A 33 -28.93 -1.53 4.74
N LEU A 34 -28.21 -2.63 4.58
CA LEU A 34 -28.70 -3.84 3.93
C LEU A 34 -29.17 -4.84 4.99
N ILE A 35 -30.34 -5.44 4.79
CA ILE A 35 -30.91 -6.46 5.66
C ILE A 35 -30.87 -7.79 4.92
N ASN A 36 -30.14 -8.76 5.47
CA ASN A 36 -30.05 -10.11 4.89
C ASN A 36 -31.44 -10.77 4.88
N GLY A 37 -31.88 -11.23 3.70
CA GLY A 37 -33.20 -11.81 3.49
C GLY A 37 -34.31 -10.79 3.13
N ALA A 38 -34.00 -9.50 3.11
CA ALA A 38 -34.96 -8.46 2.70
C ALA A 38 -34.40 -7.57 1.58
N SER A 39 -33.38 -6.76 1.87
CA SER A 39 -32.78 -5.86 0.87
C SER A 39 -31.52 -6.41 0.21
N MET A 40 -31.06 -7.58 0.66
CA MET A 40 -30.00 -8.36 0.03
C MET A 40 -30.22 -9.86 0.25
N HIS A 41 -29.60 -10.69 -0.59
CA HIS A 41 -29.62 -12.15 -0.49
C HIS A 41 -28.26 -12.74 -0.89
N LYS A 42 -28.12 -14.09 -0.81
CA LYS A 42 -26.86 -14.83 -0.98
C LYS A 42 -25.70 -14.27 -0.15
N PHE A 43 -26.01 -13.83 1.07
CA PHE A 43 -24.99 -13.30 1.97
C PHE A 43 -23.96 -14.39 2.32
N LYS A 44 -22.68 -14.06 2.13
CA LYS A 44 -21.56 -14.96 2.35
C LYS A 44 -20.45 -14.22 3.08
N ILE A 45 -19.85 -14.89 4.05
CA ILE A 45 -18.64 -14.43 4.74
C ILE A 45 -17.52 -15.42 4.45
N GLN A 46 -16.35 -14.92 4.08
CA GLN A 46 -15.17 -15.73 3.79
C GLN A 46 -14.00 -15.21 4.59
N ALA A 47 -13.47 -16.04 5.49
CA ALA A 47 -12.17 -15.80 6.11
C ALA A 47 -11.06 -16.26 5.16
N ASN A 48 -9.97 -15.51 5.12
CA ASN A 48 -8.81 -15.76 4.29
C ASN A 48 -7.57 -15.83 5.19
N MET A 49 -7.14 -17.06 5.48
CA MET A 49 -6.01 -17.32 6.36
C MET A 49 -4.72 -17.35 5.53
N THR A 50 -4.12 -16.17 5.31
CA THR A 50 -2.80 -16.06 4.69
C THR A 50 -1.82 -15.44 5.68
N SER A 51 -0.53 -15.71 5.49
CA SER A 51 0.54 -15.11 6.31
C SER A 51 0.56 -13.59 6.13
N HIS A 52 0.34 -12.85 7.19
CA HIS A 52 0.53 -11.39 7.23
C HIS A 52 2.00 -11.01 7.43
N ALA A 53 2.87 -11.99 7.74
CA ALA A 53 4.26 -11.71 8.04
C ALA A 53 5.01 -11.08 6.87
N ILE A 54 5.88 -10.12 7.19
CA ILE A 54 6.77 -9.44 6.27
C ILE A 54 8.13 -9.25 6.94
N SER A 55 9.20 -9.38 6.15
CA SER A 55 10.55 -8.97 6.55
C SER A 55 11.17 -8.14 5.43
N LEU A 56 11.65 -6.95 5.77
CA LEU A 56 12.34 -6.04 4.85
C LEU A 56 13.73 -5.71 5.39
N GLY A 57 14.66 -5.51 4.45
CA GLY A 57 16.00 -4.99 4.72
C GLY A 57 16.33 -3.83 3.79
N GLY A 58 17.23 -2.96 4.21
CA GLY A 58 17.70 -1.81 3.45
C GLY A 58 19.07 -1.37 3.93
N TYR A 59 19.53 -0.22 3.43
CA TYR A 59 20.80 0.35 3.82
C TYR A 59 20.65 1.85 4.09
N ASP A 60 20.94 2.27 5.32
CA ASP A 60 21.05 3.67 5.69
C ASP A 60 22.45 4.17 5.34
N TYR A 61 22.52 4.91 4.24
CA TYR A 61 23.81 5.41 3.76
C TYR A 61 24.38 6.56 4.60
N LYS A 62 23.57 7.23 5.42
CA LYS A 62 24.06 8.32 6.27
C LYS A 62 24.84 7.76 7.46
N ASN A 63 24.37 6.67 8.03
CA ASN A 63 25.02 5.97 9.13
C ASN A 63 25.94 4.82 8.68
N ALA A 64 25.89 4.46 7.39
CA ALA A 64 26.59 3.33 6.80
C ALA A 64 26.22 1.97 7.40
N ASP A 65 24.94 1.82 7.75
CA ASP A 65 24.42 0.66 8.47
C ASP A 65 23.31 -0.07 7.69
N GLY A 66 23.30 -1.39 7.84
CA GLY A 66 22.18 -2.22 7.38
C GLY A 66 20.96 -2.00 8.28
N ILE A 67 19.80 -1.71 7.69
CA ILE A 67 18.53 -1.64 8.40
C ILE A 67 17.72 -2.90 8.09
N ARG A 68 17.08 -3.48 9.10
CA ARG A 68 16.20 -4.63 8.96
C ARG A 68 15.07 -4.50 9.97
N ASP A 69 13.89 -4.87 9.53
CA ASP A 69 12.73 -4.96 10.41
C ASP A 69 11.79 -6.08 9.92
N ILE A 70 10.99 -6.60 10.85
CA ILE A 70 10.12 -7.76 10.66
C ILE A 70 8.86 -7.59 11.47
N SER A 71 7.72 -8.00 10.91
CA SER A 71 6.48 -8.10 11.64
C SER A 71 5.69 -9.32 11.22
N GLN A 72 5.01 -9.95 12.18
CA GLN A 72 4.09 -11.07 11.94
C GLN A 72 2.72 -10.61 11.46
N LYS A 73 2.27 -9.44 11.94
CA LYS A 73 0.93 -8.91 11.75
C LYS A 73 0.88 -7.43 12.11
N THR A 74 -0.18 -6.75 11.71
CA THR A 74 -0.41 -5.36 12.11
C THR A 74 -0.72 -5.26 13.61
N THR A 75 -0.27 -4.17 14.24
CA THR A 75 -0.63 -3.81 15.62
C THR A 75 -2.01 -3.14 15.70
N THR A 76 -2.45 -2.51 14.61
CA THR A 76 -3.73 -1.77 14.50
C THR A 76 -4.57 -2.34 13.35
N GLY A 77 -4.97 -3.60 13.50
CA GLY A 77 -5.86 -4.30 12.58
C GLY A 77 -7.34 -3.97 12.79
N SER A 78 -8.18 -4.48 11.88
CA SER A 78 -9.63 -4.37 11.99
C SER A 78 -10.14 -5.00 13.29
N ARG A 79 -11.12 -4.33 13.91
CA ARG A 79 -11.84 -4.80 15.10
C ARG A 79 -13.03 -5.70 14.75
N ASP A 80 -13.25 -5.97 13.47
CA ASP A 80 -14.18 -7.01 13.05
C ASP A 80 -13.81 -8.35 13.72
N SER A 81 -14.82 -9.03 14.26
CA SER A 81 -14.61 -10.22 15.09
C SER A 81 -13.86 -11.34 14.35
N LEU A 82 -14.15 -11.54 13.06
CA LEU A 82 -13.51 -12.56 12.25
C LEU A 82 -12.09 -12.14 11.85
N SER A 83 -11.89 -10.86 11.55
CA SER A 83 -10.57 -10.30 11.26
C SER A 83 -9.65 -10.41 12.47
N THR A 84 -10.17 -10.17 13.67
CA THR A 84 -9.44 -10.35 14.94
C THR A 84 -9.01 -11.81 15.14
N ILE A 85 -9.88 -12.78 14.82
CA ILE A 85 -9.55 -14.22 14.91
C ILE A 85 -8.46 -14.59 13.90
N VAL A 86 -8.54 -14.09 12.66
CA VAL A 86 -7.49 -14.31 11.65
C VAL A 86 -6.16 -13.70 12.11
N GLY A 87 -6.18 -12.48 12.65
CA GLY A 87 -5.01 -11.80 13.21
C GLY A 87 -4.41 -12.51 14.43
N PHE A 88 -5.23 -13.12 15.29
CA PHE A 88 -4.76 -13.92 16.42
C PHE A 88 -4.02 -15.17 15.97
N ASN A 89 -4.56 -15.87 14.97
CA ASN A 89 -4.02 -17.13 14.46
C ASN A 89 -2.79 -16.96 13.54
N GLN A 90 -2.32 -15.73 13.29
CA GLN A 90 -1.16 -15.50 12.42
C GLN A 90 0.08 -16.27 12.87
N GLY A 91 0.36 -16.36 14.17
CA GLY A 91 1.51 -17.11 14.69
C GLY A 91 1.49 -18.61 14.41
N ILE A 92 0.34 -19.17 14.01
CA ILE A 92 0.23 -20.59 13.60
C ILE A 92 0.52 -20.76 12.11
N VAL A 93 0.29 -19.70 11.32
CA VAL A 93 0.34 -19.73 9.85
C VAL A 93 1.71 -19.32 9.31
N THR A 94 2.48 -18.57 10.10
CA THR A 94 3.78 -18.05 9.68
C THR A 94 4.84 -18.24 10.75
N GLU A 95 6.00 -18.73 10.33
CA GLU A 95 7.22 -18.75 11.13
C GLU A 95 8.10 -17.57 10.71
N THR A 96 8.38 -16.64 11.62
CA THR A 96 9.13 -15.42 11.29
C THR A 96 10.62 -15.65 11.08
N GLU A 97 11.19 -16.60 11.81
CA GLU A 97 12.64 -16.87 11.79
C GLU A 97 13.10 -17.49 10.46
N LEU A 98 12.17 -17.99 9.64
CA LEU A 98 12.48 -18.57 8.32
C LEU A 98 12.40 -17.55 7.17
N ARG A 99 12.05 -16.28 7.43
CA ARG A 99 11.95 -15.25 6.38
C ARG A 99 13.27 -14.49 6.20
N ILE A 100 13.91 -14.76 5.06
CA ILE A 100 14.94 -13.89 4.50
C ILE A 100 14.27 -12.55 4.14
N GLY A 101 14.87 -11.44 4.60
CA GLY A 101 14.29 -10.11 4.39
C GLY A 101 14.46 -9.69 2.93
N SER A 102 13.38 -9.19 2.32
CA SER A 102 13.46 -8.62 0.97
C SER A 102 14.16 -7.26 1.04
N TYR A 103 15.14 -7.04 0.18
CA TYR A 103 15.83 -5.76 0.12
C TYR A 103 14.93 -4.69 -0.53
N THR A 104 14.82 -3.51 0.08
CA THR A 104 14.07 -2.36 -0.44
C THR A 104 14.97 -1.15 -0.59
N ASN A 105 14.83 -0.46 -1.73
CA ASN A 105 15.41 0.87 -1.96
C ASN A 105 14.45 2.01 -1.58
N ASN A 106 13.22 1.67 -1.16
CA ASN A 106 12.17 2.64 -0.88
C ASN A 106 12.20 3.17 0.58
N ALA A 107 13.11 2.69 1.41
CA ALA A 107 13.37 3.19 2.75
C ALA A 107 14.85 3.56 2.88
N GLN A 108 15.13 4.76 3.37
CA GLN A 108 16.48 5.29 3.59
C GLN A 108 16.92 5.20 5.05
N ASN A 109 15.99 4.98 5.97
CA ASN A 109 16.23 4.91 7.41
C ASN A 109 15.26 3.90 8.05
N LYS A 110 15.47 3.64 9.35
CA LYS A 110 14.68 2.67 10.11
C LYS A 110 13.21 3.05 10.23
N ASP A 111 12.90 4.34 10.37
CA ASP A 111 11.52 4.81 10.55
C ASP A 111 10.68 4.60 9.27
N GLU A 112 11.25 4.94 8.10
CA GLU A 112 10.63 4.66 6.79
C GLU A 112 10.42 3.15 6.58
N LEU A 113 11.39 2.33 6.99
CA LEU A 113 11.28 0.87 6.89
C LEU A 113 10.14 0.34 7.77
N GLN A 114 10.02 0.85 9.00
CA GLN A 114 8.97 0.50 9.93
C GLN A 114 7.58 0.94 9.44
N GLU A 115 7.48 2.13 8.82
CA GLU A 115 6.25 2.58 8.16
C GLU A 115 5.84 1.64 7.03
N MET A 116 6.79 1.25 6.17
CA MET A 116 6.53 0.28 5.09
C MET A 116 6.03 -1.07 5.61
N ILE A 117 6.57 -1.57 6.71
CA ILE A 117 6.14 -2.85 7.32
C ILE A 117 4.75 -2.72 7.93
N THR A 118 4.51 -1.64 8.68
CA THR A 118 3.20 -1.34 9.29
C THR A 118 2.12 -1.28 8.22
N LEU A 119 2.41 -0.57 7.13
CA LEU A 119 1.48 -0.39 6.03
C LEU A 119 1.22 -1.69 5.25
N GLN A 120 2.26 -2.49 4.99
CA GLN A 120 2.10 -3.77 4.31
C GLN A 120 1.27 -4.76 5.14
N THR A 121 1.54 -4.85 6.45
CA THR A 121 0.79 -5.73 7.34
C THR A 121 -0.66 -5.27 7.53
N ALA A 122 -0.91 -3.96 7.53
CA ALA A 122 -2.28 -3.41 7.50
C ALA A 122 -3.01 -3.76 6.19
N GLY A 123 -2.32 -3.73 5.06
CA GLY A 123 -2.85 -4.21 3.78
C GLY A 123 -3.20 -5.70 3.79
N SER A 124 -2.35 -6.53 4.37
CA SER A 124 -2.63 -7.96 4.57
C SER A 124 -3.85 -8.18 5.48
N ASP A 125 -3.94 -7.44 6.59
CA ASP A 125 -5.08 -7.50 7.51
C ASP A 125 -6.41 -7.15 6.84
N ALA A 126 -6.41 -6.16 5.94
CA ALA A 126 -7.58 -5.80 5.13
C ALA A 126 -8.06 -6.92 4.20
N ASN A 127 -7.26 -7.96 3.97
CA ASN A 127 -7.62 -9.14 3.20
C ASN A 127 -8.01 -10.34 4.08
N SER A 128 -8.16 -10.17 5.40
CA SER A 128 -8.48 -11.26 6.34
C SER A 128 -9.88 -11.83 6.15
N VAL A 129 -10.85 -10.95 5.84
CA VAL A 129 -12.27 -11.32 5.76
C VAL A 129 -12.94 -10.58 4.62
N TYR A 130 -13.72 -11.31 3.83
CA TYR A 130 -14.57 -10.76 2.78
C TYR A 130 -16.03 -11.06 3.06
N TYR A 131 -16.85 -10.04 2.81
CA TYR A 131 -18.29 -10.09 2.88
C TYR A 131 -18.85 -9.88 1.47
N SER A 132 -19.69 -10.79 1.00
CA SER A 132 -20.26 -10.70 -0.35
C SER A 132 -21.74 -11.06 -0.36
N GLY A 133 -22.43 -10.63 -1.40
CA GLY A 133 -23.83 -10.98 -1.62
C GLY A 133 -24.42 -10.23 -2.80
N ILE A 134 -25.73 -10.34 -2.94
CA ILE A 134 -26.50 -9.65 -3.98
C ILE A 134 -27.44 -8.65 -3.30
N SER A 135 -27.21 -7.37 -3.53
CA SER A 135 -28.01 -6.25 -3.03
C SER A 135 -29.05 -5.81 -4.07
N TYR A 136 -30.24 -5.41 -3.62
CA TYR A 136 -31.23 -4.74 -4.47
C TYR A 136 -31.04 -3.21 -4.52
N PHE A 137 -30.13 -2.67 -3.68
CA PHE A 137 -29.72 -1.27 -3.72
C PHE A 137 -28.38 -1.10 -4.43
N PRO A 138 -28.14 0.04 -5.10
CA PRO A 138 -26.85 0.34 -5.69
C PRO A 138 -25.78 0.64 -4.64
N LEU A 139 -24.66 -0.05 -4.74
CA LEU A 139 -23.45 0.18 -3.98
C LEU A 139 -22.35 0.68 -4.92
N GLY A 140 -21.64 1.74 -4.54
CA GLY A 140 -20.45 2.19 -5.25
C GLY A 140 -19.15 1.65 -4.65
N LEU A 141 -18.10 1.57 -5.46
CA LEU A 141 -16.74 1.32 -4.97
C LEU A 141 -16.33 2.39 -3.94
N GLY A 142 -15.63 1.97 -2.88
CA GLY A 142 -15.20 2.84 -1.79
C GLY A 142 -16.33 3.43 -0.95
N GLN A 143 -17.57 3.00 -1.17
CA GLN A 143 -18.71 3.37 -0.34
C GLN A 143 -18.75 2.51 0.92
N THR A 144 -18.94 3.15 2.08
CA THR A 144 -19.20 2.47 3.34
C THR A 144 -20.68 2.18 3.52
N PHE A 145 -21.03 1.04 4.13
CA PHE A 145 -22.41 0.63 4.36
C PHE A 145 -22.46 -0.39 5.50
N THR A 146 -23.68 -0.68 5.98
CA THR A 146 -23.90 -1.66 7.05
C THR A 146 -24.72 -2.83 6.52
N ILE A 147 -24.33 -4.06 6.85
CA ILE A 147 -25.16 -5.26 6.68
C ILE A 147 -25.70 -5.68 8.05
N VAL A 148 -27.00 -5.92 8.13
CA VAL A 148 -27.66 -6.54 9.29
C VAL A 148 -28.01 -7.97 8.96
N ASN A 149 -27.44 -8.88 9.76
CA ASN A 149 -27.71 -10.31 9.70
C ASN A 149 -28.30 -10.76 11.04
N GLY A 150 -29.64 -10.74 11.14
CA GLY A 150 -30.33 -10.96 12.41
C GLY A 150 -30.02 -9.82 13.40
N VAL A 151 -29.33 -10.15 14.49
CA VAL A 151 -28.92 -9.18 15.53
C VAL A 151 -27.51 -8.64 15.33
N VAL A 152 -26.76 -9.17 14.36
CA VAL A 152 -25.36 -8.80 14.11
C VAL A 152 -25.31 -7.73 13.03
N GLU A 153 -24.56 -6.66 13.28
CA GLU A 153 -24.28 -5.62 12.30
C GLU A 153 -22.80 -5.71 11.84
N HIS A 154 -22.58 -5.61 10.53
CA HIS A 154 -21.26 -5.56 9.92
C HIS A 154 -21.09 -4.21 9.22
N ASN A 155 -20.08 -3.44 9.63
CA ASN A 155 -19.75 -2.15 9.02
C ASN A 155 -18.63 -2.35 8.00
N LEU A 156 -18.94 -2.06 6.74
CA LEU A 156 -18.15 -2.53 5.61
C LEU A 156 -17.87 -1.42 4.61
N VAL A 157 -16.82 -1.62 3.83
CA VAL A 157 -16.51 -0.81 2.64
C VAL A 157 -16.57 -1.70 1.40
N CYS A 158 -17.29 -1.23 0.38
CA CYS A 158 -17.42 -1.92 -0.89
C CYS A 158 -16.11 -1.82 -1.70
N ILE A 159 -15.53 -2.96 -2.07
CA ILE A 159 -14.27 -3.05 -2.81
C ILE A 159 -14.44 -3.58 -4.23
N GLU A 160 -15.54 -4.29 -4.50
CA GLU A 160 -15.95 -4.74 -5.83
C GLU A 160 -17.47 -4.60 -5.92
N ALA A 161 -17.97 -4.08 -7.05
CA ALA A 161 -19.40 -3.97 -7.33
C ALA A 161 -19.65 -4.25 -8.81
N THR A 162 -20.60 -5.15 -9.10
CA THR A 162 -21.08 -5.44 -10.44
C THR A 162 -22.58 -5.19 -10.48
N HIS A 163 -22.99 -4.29 -11.35
CA HIS A 163 -24.37 -3.84 -11.49
C HIS A 163 -25.04 -4.61 -12.63
N HIS A 164 -26.15 -5.27 -12.33
CA HIS A 164 -26.99 -5.93 -13.32
C HIS A 164 -28.30 -5.16 -13.44
N SER A 165 -28.57 -4.64 -14.63
CA SER A 165 -29.82 -3.97 -14.97
C SER A 165 -30.44 -4.72 -16.13
N GLU A 166 -31.49 -5.48 -15.85
CA GLU A 166 -32.21 -6.25 -16.86
C GLU A 166 -33.40 -5.47 -17.42
N VAL A 167 -34.01 -6.00 -18.48
CA VAL A 167 -35.23 -5.45 -19.08
C VAL A 167 -36.36 -5.47 -18.03
N HIS A 168 -37.23 -4.46 -18.05
CA HIS A 168 -38.32 -4.25 -17.10
C HIS A 168 -37.91 -3.78 -15.69
N GLY A 169 -36.71 -3.23 -15.53
CA GLY A 169 -36.32 -2.49 -14.31
C GLY A 169 -35.91 -3.37 -13.13
N SER A 170 -35.67 -4.67 -13.36
CA SER A 170 -35.04 -5.53 -12.38
C SER A 170 -33.57 -5.14 -12.24
N TYR A 171 -33.20 -4.70 -11.04
CA TYR A 171 -31.84 -4.29 -10.71
C TYR A 171 -31.27 -5.17 -9.59
N THR A 172 -30.03 -5.61 -9.76
CA THR A 172 -29.24 -6.26 -8.70
C THR A 172 -27.79 -5.79 -8.71
N CYS A 173 -27.15 -5.86 -7.56
CA CYS A 173 -25.74 -5.50 -7.37
C CYS A 173 -25.02 -6.64 -6.66
N GLU A 174 -24.15 -7.34 -7.38
CA GLU A 174 -23.21 -8.26 -6.76
C GLU A 174 -22.06 -7.44 -6.18
N PHE A 175 -21.74 -7.66 -4.91
CA PHE A 175 -20.70 -6.90 -4.23
C PHE A 175 -19.74 -7.79 -3.45
N LYS A 176 -18.55 -7.26 -3.23
CA LYS A 176 -17.57 -7.75 -2.26
C LYS A 176 -17.08 -6.59 -1.43
N ALA A 177 -16.96 -6.83 -0.13
CA ALA A 177 -16.65 -5.82 0.85
C ALA A 177 -15.71 -6.39 1.92
N ILE A 178 -15.04 -5.48 2.62
CA ILE A 178 -14.17 -5.75 3.76
C ILE A 178 -14.60 -4.84 4.93
N PRO A 179 -14.16 -5.08 6.17
CA PRO A 179 -14.42 -4.16 7.27
C PRO A 179 -14.02 -2.72 6.94
N ASN A 180 -14.83 -1.74 7.33
CA ASN A 180 -14.55 -0.33 7.01
C ASN A 180 -13.51 0.34 7.92
N ASP A 181 -13.10 -0.34 8.99
CA ASP A 181 -12.13 0.14 9.97
C ASP A 181 -10.69 -0.33 9.69
N VAL A 182 -10.47 -0.95 8.53
CA VAL A 182 -9.12 -1.32 8.07
C VAL A 182 -8.24 -0.09 7.92
N SER A 183 -7.00 -0.20 8.39
CA SER A 183 -6.03 0.91 8.38
C SER A 183 -5.44 1.20 6.99
N ALA A 184 -5.56 0.25 6.05
CA ALA A 184 -5.07 0.40 4.67
C ALA A 184 -5.98 -0.36 3.69
N PRO A 185 -6.03 0.03 2.40
CA PRO A 185 -6.74 -0.70 1.37
C PRO A 185 -6.20 -2.12 1.16
N HIS A 186 -7.09 -3.03 0.78
CA HIS A 186 -6.75 -4.43 0.50
C HIS A 186 -5.70 -4.63 -0.62
N TYR A 187 -5.52 -3.67 -1.54
CA TYR A 187 -4.51 -3.77 -2.59
C TYR A 187 -3.15 -3.17 -2.22
N THR A 188 -2.94 -2.78 -0.95
CA THR A 188 -1.70 -2.14 -0.49
C THR A 188 -0.48 -3.03 -0.76
N ASN A 189 0.55 -2.45 -1.38
CA ASN A 189 1.80 -3.13 -1.66
C ASN A 189 2.97 -2.14 -1.64
N THR A 190 3.74 -2.16 -0.55
CA THR A 190 4.85 -1.23 -0.29
C THR A 190 6.07 -1.50 -1.16
N ALA A 191 6.15 -2.68 -1.78
CA ALA A 191 7.23 -3.05 -2.70
C ALA A 191 7.01 -2.50 -4.12
N VAL A 192 5.86 -1.90 -4.46
CA VAL A 192 5.62 -1.42 -5.84
C VAL A 192 6.39 -0.14 -6.12
N PHE A 193 7.25 -0.16 -7.14
CA PHE A 193 7.92 1.04 -7.65
C PHE A 193 8.06 1.08 -9.16
N ALA A 194 8.28 2.28 -9.69
CA ALA A 194 8.70 2.42 -11.09
C ALA A 194 10.19 2.12 -11.14
N HIS A 195 10.54 1.13 -11.95
CA HIS A 195 11.93 0.87 -12.29
C HIS A 195 12.34 1.81 -13.43
N ALA A 196 13.54 2.35 -13.32
CA ALA A 196 14.20 3.09 -14.39
C ALA A 196 15.55 2.42 -14.65
N GLU A 197 15.92 2.33 -15.92
CA GLU A 197 17.26 1.91 -16.32
C GLU A 197 18.28 3.04 -16.09
N THR A 198 19.57 2.73 -16.22
CA THR A 198 20.63 3.74 -16.19
C THR A 198 20.41 4.73 -17.34
N GLN A 199 20.36 6.02 -17.00
CA GLN A 199 20.15 7.09 -17.98
C GLN A 199 21.28 8.11 -17.87
N PRO A 200 21.77 8.64 -19.01
CA PRO A 200 22.72 9.74 -18.99
C PRO A 200 22.04 11.00 -18.46
N ALA A 201 22.82 11.86 -17.80
CA ALA A 201 22.36 13.11 -17.23
C ALA A 201 23.51 14.13 -17.19
N LYS A 202 23.17 15.41 -17.15
CA LYS A 202 24.13 16.52 -17.01
C LYS A 202 24.26 16.95 -15.58
N ILE A 203 25.45 17.36 -15.17
CA ILE A 203 25.70 17.73 -13.78
C ILE A 203 25.29 19.18 -13.57
N LYS A 204 24.48 19.42 -12.53
CA LYS A 204 23.94 20.75 -12.21
C LYS A 204 24.56 21.35 -10.97
N ASP A 205 24.86 20.52 -9.99
CA ASP A 205 25.42 20.93 -8.72
C ASP A 205 26.27 19.80 -8.15
N ASN A 206 27.44 20.16 -7.67
CA ASN A 206 28.41 19.26 -7.09
C ASN A 206 28.91 19.75 -5.72
N ASN A 207 28.32 20.83 -5.18
CA ASN A 207 28.65 21.38 -3.87
C ASN A 207 27.72 20.76 -2.79
N ASP A 208 27.99 19.49 -2.46
CA ASP A 208 27.18 18.73 -1.50
C ASP A 208 27.22 19.36 -0.09
N PRO A 209 26.09 19.84 0.46
CA PRO A 209 26.06 20.48 1.77
C PRO A 209 26.38 19.54 2.93
N GLU A 210 26.23 18.21 2.74
CA GLU A 210 26.59 17.21 3.78
C GLU A 210 28.03 16.70 3.60
N GLY A 211 28.78 17.19 2.60
CA GLY A 211 30.18 16.79 2.37
C GLY A 211 30.36 15.33 1.93
N LEU A 212 29.31 14.64 1.51
CA LEU A 212 29.33 13.22 1.14
C LEU A 212 29.80 12.98 -0.31
N GLY A 213 30.14 14.04 -1.05
CA GLY A 213 30.57 13.95 -2.46
C GLY A 213 29.45 13.52 -3.41
N ARG A 214 28.18 13.83 -3.07
CA ARG A 214 27.03 13.60 -3.96
C ARG A 214 26.95 14.69 -5.02
N VAL A 215 26.21 14.39 -6.09
CA VAL A 215 25.92 15.35 -7.16
C VAL A 215 24.42 15.45 -7.41
N LYS A 216 23.97 16.60 -7.91
CA LYS A 216 22.66 16.76 -8.54
C LYS A 216 22.81 16.79 -10.04
N VAL A 217 21.90 16.13 -10.72
CA VAL A 217 21.89 16.04 -12.18
C VAL A 217 20.57 16.52 -12.77
N GLU A 218 20.62 16.87 -14.04
CA GLU A 218 19.46 17.04 -14.90
C GLU A 218 19.41 15.88 -15.91
N PHE A 219 18.33 15.11 -15.87
CA PHE A 219 18.05 14.11 -16.90
C PHE A 219 17.52 14.78 -18.17
N PHE A 220 17.80 14.19 -19.34
CA PHE A 220 17.39 14.75 -20.64
C PHE A 220 15.87 14.93 -20.81
N TRP A 221 15.06 14.11 -20.14
CA TRP A 221 13.61 14.27 -20.12
C TRP A 221 13.11 15.41 -19.21
N GLY A 222 13.99 16.02 -18.40
CA GLY A 222 13.68 17.13 -17.50
C GLY A 222 13.56 18.50 -18.19
N MET A 223 13.95 18.60 -19.46
CA MET A 223 13.80 19.78 -20.33
C MET A 223 14.25 21.11 -19.68
N GLY A 224 15.32 21.12 -18.90
CA GLY A 224 15.87 22.32 -18.25
C GLY A 224 15.12 22.79 -17.01
N THR A 225 14.01 22.15 -16.63
CA THR A 225 13.12 22.65 -15.57
C THR A 225 13.21 21.88 -14.26
N LYS A 226 13.87 20.72 -14.26
CA LYS A 226 13.93 19.79 -13.12
C LYS A 226 15.36 19.39 -12.83
N THR A 227 15.72 19.39 -11.55
CA THR A 227 17.00 18.89 -11.03
C THR A 227 16.72 17.76 -10.06
N SER A 228 17.59 16.75 -10.01
CA SER A 228 17.46 15.62 -9.09
C SER A 228 17.66 16.02 -7.63
N GLN A 229 17.37 15.08 -6.73
CA GLN A 229 17.93 15.11 -5.37
C GLN A 229 19.43 14.82 -5.41
N TRP A 230 20.11 14.97 -4.27
CA TRP A 230 21.52 14.57 -4.13
C TRP A 230 21.66 13.06 -4.33
N MET A 231 22.50 12.66 -5.29
CA MET A 231 22.74 11.26 -5.62
C MET A 231 24.17 10.86 -5.30
N ARG A 232 24.31 9.67 -4.71
CA ARG A 232 25.62 9.07 -4.43
C ARG A 232 26.32 8.69 -5.74
N MET A 233 27.63 8.81 -5.70
CA MET A 233 28.52 8.46 -6.79
C MET A 233 29.29 7.18 -6.47
N ILE A 234 29.54 6.37 -7.50
CA ILE A 234 30.51 5.28 -7.40
C ILE A 234 31.91 5.90 -7.57
N GLN A 235 32.83 5.51 -6.69
CA GLN A 235 34.24 5.91 -6.75
C GLN A 235 35.12 4.69 -7.02
N GLN A 236 36.30 4.91 -7.61
CA GLN A 236 37.27 3.82 -7.87
C GLN A 236 37.75 3.15 -6.58
N HIS A 237 37.85 3.93 -5.49
CA HIS A 237 38.24 3.47 -4.17
C HIS A 237 37.60 4.35 -3.11
N GLY A 238 36.91 3.76 -2.13
CA GLY A 238 36.32 4.46 -1.00
C GLY A 238 36.57 3.69 0.30
N GLY A 239 36.91 4.41 1.37
CA GLY A 239 37.19 3.83 2.68
C GLY A 239 37.12 4.89 3.78
N ALA A 240 37.15 4.46 5.05
CA ALA A 240 36.89 5.33 6.21
C ALA A 240 37.83 6.55 6.35
N GLY A 241 39.04 6.49 5.78
CA GLY A 241 39.99 7.62 5.81
C GLY A 241 40.90 7.76 4.60
N LYS A 242 40.77 6.88 3.59
CA LYS A 242 41.54 6.91 2.35
C LYS A 242 40.64 6.52 1.19
N GLY A 243 40.85 7.13 0.03
CA GLY A 243 39.98 6.96 -1.12
C GLY A 243 40.46 7.76 -2.32
N SER A 244 39.82 7.52 -3.45
CA SER A 244 39.83 8.42 -4.58
C SER A 244 38.67 9.40 -4.42
N TYR A 245 38.93 10.69 -4.64
CA TYR A 245 37.91 11.73 -4.55
C TYR A 245 37.96 12.60 -5.80
N PHE A 246 37.19 12.22 -6.80
CA PHE A 246 37.01 12.97 -8.04
C PHE A 246 35.53 13.30 -8.17
N ILE A 247 35.19 14.57 -7.98
CA ILE A 247 33.83 15.06 -8.20
C ILE A 247 33.76 15.57 -9.64
N PRO A 248 32.83 15.06 -10.45
CA PRO A 248 32.61 15.57 -11.79
C PRO A 248 32.25 17.06 -11.80
N GLU A 249 32.66 17.74 -12.86
CA GLU A 249 32.39 19.15 -13.08
C GLU A 249 30.95 19.38 -13.57
N ILE A 250 30.46 20.61 -13.40
CA ILE A 250 29.15 21.03 -13.90
C ILE A 250 29.22 21.11 -15.43
N GLY A 251 28.32 20.39 -16.13
CA GLY A 251 28.30 20.26 -17.59
C GLY A 251 27.42 19.13 -18.11
#